data_AF-A0A930QHN6-F1
#
_entry.id   AF-A0A930QHN6-F1
#
_cell.length_a   1.000
_cell.length_b   1.000
_cell.length_c   1.000
_cell.angle_alpha   90.00
_cell.angle_beta   90.00
_cell.angle_gamma   90.00
#
_symmetry.space_group_name_H-M   'P 1'
#
loop_
_entity.id
_entity.type
_entity.pdbx_description
1 polymer ?
#
loop_
_entity_poly.entity_id
_entity_poly.type
_entity_poly.pdbx_seq_one_letter_code
_entity_poly.pdbx_strand_id
1 'polypeptide(L)'
;NQVMHEVHSHYAALRAAGVLNADGTAGLEMWIPPAAKEEAERLWQAHFAPTDKVIAINIGASWATKRWIDSYFAVVADTYLRRGYHIAVMGGPMDMEMVEKCRARMEEREHPHLHIFTGKVSLGVLAGLLSRCILFITTDSGPMHVGVAMHVPVICMFGSSPIPGFYPYDARSISVRAPVSCHPCRIHECPLGGEEHMMCMKRMPPDLILQYADQILREEGECPACELPAPTDFETRVVEMADGNFALAPCGAAGRVVRSSLPQSR
;
A
#
# COMPACT_ATOMS: atom_id res chain seq x y z
N ASN A 1 -1.62 -27.44 3.11
CA ASN A 1 -1.91 -26.32 4.04
C ASN A 1 -2.52 -25.17 3.29
N GLN A 2 -3.74 -24.79 3.68
CA GLN A 2 -4.38 -23.58 3.20
C GLN A 2 -3.60 -22.38 3.73
N VAL A 3 -3.21 -21.45 2.86
CA VAL A 3 -2.55 -20.21 3.29
C VAL A 3 -3.62 -19.35 3.97
N MET A 4 -3.37 -18.95 5.22
CA MET A 4 -4.22 -18.03 5.97
C MET A 4 -3.50 -16.69 6.14
N HIS A 5 -4.25 -15.62 6.38
CA HIS A 5 -3.66 -14.33 6.71
C HIS A 5 -2.93 -14.38 8.06
N GLU A 6 -1.78 -13.72 8.19
CA GLU A 6 -0.97 -13.82 9.42
C GLU A 6 -1.67 -13.29 10.67
N VAL A 7 -2.58 -12.31 10.54
CA VAL A 7 -3.43 -11.89 11.68
C VAL A 7 -4.23 -13.09 12.19
N HIS A 8 -4.90 -13.83 11.30
CA HIS A 8 -5.65 -15.01 11.71
C HIS A 8 -4.75 -16.12 12.25
N SER A 9 -3.54 -16.28 11.69
CA SER A 9 -2.53 -17.23 12.19
C SER A 9 -2.17 -16.96 13.65
N HIS A 10 -1.85 -15.70 13.99
CA HIS A 10 -1.54 -15.30 15.36
C HIS A 10 -2.73 -15.47 16.32
N TYR A 11 -3.93 -15.06 15.90
CA TYR A 11 -5.14 -15.26 16.72
C TYR A 11 -5.45 -16.75 16.93
N ALA A 12 -5.26 -17.60 15.92
CA ALA A 12 -5.44 -19.04 16.04
C ALA A 12 -4.46 -19.65 17.05
N ALA A 13 -3.20 -19.21 17.05
CA ALA A 13 -2.22 -19.64 18.04
C ALA A 13 -2.63 -19.24 19.48
N LEU A 14 -3.11 -18.02 19.69
CA LEU A 14 -3.58 -17.56 21.00
C LEU A 14 -4.84 -18.30 21.48
N ARG A 15 -5.75 -18.66 20.57
CA ARG A 15 -6.92 -19.51 20.87
C ARG A 15 -6.48 -20.91 21.26
N ALA A 16 -5.56 -21.51 20.51
CA ALA A 16 -5.02 -22.83 20.82
C ALA A 16 -4.32 -22.85 22.19
N ALA A 17 -3.74 -21.72 22.61
CA ALA A 17 -3.15 -21.55 23.94
C ALA A 17 -4.16 -21.20 25.05
N GLY A 18 -5.46 -21.07 24.75
CA GLY A 18 -6.50 -20.72 25.72
C GLY A 18 -6.46 -19.27 26.21
N VAL A 19 -5.74 -18.38 25.52
CA VAL A 19 -5.62 -16.95 25.89
C VAL A 19 -6.84 -16.15 25.41
N LEU A 20 -7.40 -16.52 24.26
CA LEU A 20 -8.55 -15.84 23.64
C LEU A 20 -9.75 -16.79 23.54
N ASN A 21 -10.92 -16.30 23.97
CA ASN A 21 -12.17 -17.06 23.98
C ASN A 21 -13.21 -16.57 22.94
N ALA A 22 -13.02 -15.38 22.37
CA ALA A 22 -14.00 -14.75 21.48
C ALA A 22 -13.50 -14.70 20.04
N ASP A 23 -14.33 -15.09 19.08
CA ASP A 23 -14.02 -15.02 17.64
C ASP A 23 -13.94 -13.57 17.16
N GLY A 24 -13.04 -13.31 16.20
CA GLY A 24 -12.83 -11.99 15.62
C GLY A 24 -11.40 -11.45 15.79
N THR A 25 -11.18 -10.28 15.19
CA THR A 25 -9.91 -9.53 15.19
C THR A 25 -10.20 -8.05 15.35
N ALA A 26 -9.32 -7.29 16.01
CA ALA A 26 -9.50 -5.84 16.16
C ALA A 26 -9.00 -5.03 14.95
N GLY A 27 -8.38 -5.69 13.97
CA GLY A 27 -7.65 -5.00 12.89
C GLY A 27 -6.23 -4.67 13.31
N LEU A 28 -5.54 -3.88 12.49
CA LEU A 28 -4.23 -3.33 12.82
C LEU A 28 -4.42 -1.93 13.41
N GLU A 29 -3.72 -1.66 14.50
CA GLU A 29 -3.61 -0.34 15.10
C GLU A 29 -2.16 -0.09 15.49
N MET A 30 -1.74 1.17 15.40
CA MET A 30 -0.43 1.59 15.88
C MET A 30 -0.60 2.86 16.72
N TRP A 31 -0.18 2.79 17.97
CA TRP A 31 -0.13 3.97 18.81
C TRP A 31 1.10 4.80 18.48
N ILE A 32 0.91 6.10 18.21
CA ILE A 32 2.00 7.03 17.89
C ILE A 32 2.47 7.71 19.20
N PRO A 33 3.75 7.58 19.56
CA PRO A 33 4.31 8.29 20.72
C PRO A 33 4.16 9.81 20.60
N PRO A 34 3.91 10.56 21.70
CA PRO A 34 3.71 12.01 21.66
C PRO A 34 4.80 12.76 20.90
N ALA A 35 6.08 12.47 21.17
CA ALA A 35 7.21 13.10 20.48
C ALA A 35 7.19 12.84 18.95
N ALA A 36 6.79 11.64 18.52
CA ALA A 36 6.67 11.33 17.09
C ALA A 36 5.45 12.01 16.46
N LYS A 37 4.35 12.17 17.22
CA LYS A 37 3.15 12.89 16.78
C LYS A 37 3.44 14.38 16.59
N GLU A 38 4.17 14.99 17.52
CA GLU A 38 4.61 16.39 17.44
C GLU A 38 5.53 16.62 16.24
N GLU A 39 6.51 15.73 16.03
CA GLU A 39 7.40 15.84 14.89
C GLU A 39 6.69 15.62 13.54
N ALA A 40 5.74 14.68 13.48
CA ALA A 40 4.91 14.49 12.29
C ALA A 40 4.05 15.72 11.98
N GLU A 41 3.45 16.34 13.00
CA GLU A 41 2.70 17.60 12.84
C GLU A 41 3.60 18.73 12.34
N ARG A 42 4.79 18.90 12.95
CA ARG A 42 5.75 19.93 12.55
C ARG A 42 6.17 19.76 11.08
N LEU A 43 6.48 18.54 10.67
CA LEU A 43 6.82 18.24 9.27
C LEU A 43 5.63 18.45 8.34
N TRP A 44 4.42 18.06 8.76
CA TRP A 44 3.22 18.27 7.96
C TRP A 44 2.99 19.75 7.66
N GLN A 45 2.98 20.61 8.69
CA GLN A 45 2.80 22.06 8.53
C GLN A 45 3.93 22.74 7.75
N ALA A 46 5.13 22.16 7.75
CA ALA A 46 6.25 22.70 6.97
C ALA A 46 6.14 22.38 5.47
N HIS A 47 5.35 21.38 5.07
CA HIS A 47 5.31 20.87 3.71
C HIS A 47 3.94 20.98 3.04
N PHE A 48 2.85 21.03 3.80
CA PHE A 48 1.48 20.94 3.30
C PHE A 48 0.57 21.98 3.96
N ALA A 49 -0.31 22.59 3.17
CA ALA A 49 -1.42 23.38 3.65
C ALA A 49 -2.61 22.48 4.07
N PRO A 50 -3.53 22.96 4.92
CA PRO A 50 -4.67 22.17 5.39
C PRO A 50 -5.60 21.63 4.29
N THR A 51 -5.62 22.27 3.12
CA THR A 51 -6.46 21.87 1.97
C THR A 51 -5.78 20.90 1.02
N ASP A 52 -4.48 20.63 1.21
CA ASP A 52 -3.69 19.85 0.27
C ASP A 52 -4.08 18.38 0.30
N LYS A 53 -4.09 17.78 -0.88
CA LYS A 53 -4.41 16.37 -1.11
C LYS A 53 -3.12 15.58 -1.28
N VAL A 54 -2.72 14.85 -0.24
CA VAL A 54 -1.42 14.17 -0.18
C VAL A 54 -1.55 12.67 -0.42
N ILE A 55 -0.91 12.18 -1.48
CA ILE A 55 -0.77 10.76 -1.79
C ILE A 55 0.62 10.32 -1.35
N ALA A 56 0.69 9.32 -0.48
CA ALA A 56 1.96 8.72 -0.09
C ALA A 56 2.39 7.64 -1.09
N ILE A 57 3.69 7.52 -1.32
CA ILE A 57 4.28 6.45 -2.13
C ILE A 57 5.43 5.80 -1.36
N ASN A 58 5.47 4.47 -1.30
CA ASN A 58 6.64 3.73 -0.82
C ASN A 58 7.16 2.80 -1.91
N ILE A 59 8.36 3.12 -2.41
CA ILE A 59 9.00 2.44 -3.56
C ILE A 59 9.72 1.16 -3.12
N GLY A 60 10.32 1.20 -1.93
CA GLY A 60 11.25 0.19 -1.46
C GLY A 60 10.59 -1.05 -0.85
N ALA A 61 11.30 -2.17 -0.98
CA ALA A 61 11.03 -3.42 -0.28
C ALA A 61 12.34 -4.20 -0.05
N SER A 62 12.45 -4.90 1.08
CA SER A 62 13.65 -5.70 1.40
C SER A 62 13.88 -6.85 0.42
N TRP A 63 12.82 -7.39 -0.20
CA TRP A 63 12.91 -8.47 -1.18
C TRP A 63 12.83 -7.86 -2.57
N ALA A 64 13.84 -8.11 -3.42
CA ALA A 64 13.85 -7.59 -4.79
C ALA A 64 12.60 -8.04 -5.57
N THR A 65 12.12 -9.27 -5.34
CA THR A 65 10.89 -9.80 -5.95
C THR A 65 9.58 -9.15 -5.51
N LYS A 66 9.63 -8.30 -4.47
CA LYS A 66 8.49 -7.49 -4.02
C LYS A 66 8.57 -6.04 -4.50
N ARG A 67 9.65 -5.63 -5.18
CA ARG A 67 9.79 -4.27 -5.71
C ARG A 67 9.04 -4.14 -7.04
N TRP A 68 8.19 -3.13 -7.12
CA TRP A 68 7.60 -2.73 -8.39
C TRP A 68 8.60 -1.88 -9.18
N ILE A 69 8.34 -1.68 -10.47
CA ILE A 69 9.33 -1.08 -11.38
C ILE A 69 9.49 0.42 -11.08
N ASP A 70 10.73 0.89 -10.89
CA ASP A 70 11.04 2.29 -10.58
C ASP A 70 10.42 3.28 -11.58
N SER A 71 10.52 3.00 -12.88
CA SER A 71 9.91 3.85 -13.92
C SER A 71 8.38 3.83 -13.88
N TYR A 72 7.76 2.82 -13.29
CA TYR A 72 6.30 2.77 -13.15
C TYR A 72 5.85 3.64 -11.99
N PHE A 73 6.55 3.62 -10.86
CA PHE A 73 6.33 4.57 -9.77
C PHE A 73 6.51 6.02 -10.23
N ALA A 74 7.53 6.29 -11.07
CA ALA A 74 7.75 7.62 -11.63
C ALA A 74 6.54 8.13 -12.43
N VAL A 75 5.99 7.31 -13.32
CA VAL A 75 4.78 7.66 -14.10
C VAL A 75 3.58 7.94 -13.20
N VAL A 76 3.37 7.13 -12.16
CA VAL A 76 2.28 7.35 -11.19
C VAL A 76 2.46 8.67 -10.44
N ALA A 77 3.67 8.94 -9.95
CA ALA A 77 3.98 10.17 -9.24
C ALA A 77 3.80 11.40 -10.15
N ASP A 78 4.38 11.41 -11.34
CA ASP A 78 4.26 12.50 -12.32
C ASP A 78 2.78 12.76 -12.68
N THR A 79 1.99 11.70 -12.82
CA THR A 79 0.55 11.82 -13.15
C THR A 79 -0.21 12.57 -12.05
N TYR A 80 0.00 12.22 -10.79
CA TYR A 80 -0.69 12.87 -9.68
C TYR A 80 -0.13 14.28 -9.39
N LEU A 81 1.17 14.52 -9.56
CA LEU A 81 1.75 15.87 -9.48
C LEU A 81 1.11 16.80 -10.50
N ARG A 82 0.98 16.38 -11.77
CA ARG A 82 0.31 17.16 -12.82
C ARG A 82 -1.17 17.40 -12.58
N ARG A 83 -1.82 16.53 -11.81
CA ARG A 83 -3.23 16.70 -11.38
C ARG A 83 -3.37 17.62 -10.15
N GLY A 84 -2.26 18.14 -9.62
CA GLY A 84 -2.24 19.07 -8.50
C GLY A 84 -2.14 18.42 -7.11
N TYR A 85 -2.03 17.09 -7.03
CA TYR A 85 -1.81 16.41 -5.76
C TYR A 85 -0.38 16.61 -5.26
N HIS A 86 -0.20 16.44 -3.96
CA HIS A 86 1.11 16.32 -3.36
C HIS A 86 1.54 14.86 -3.28
N ILE A 87 2.80 14.59 -3.58
CA ILE A 87 3.41 13.26 -3.45
C ILE A 87 4.37 13.27 -2.27
N ALA A 88 4.10 12.43 -1.28
CA ALA A 88 4.99 12.19 -0.15
C ALA A 88 5.69 10.82 -0.33
N VAL A 89 6.96 10.83 -0.71
CA VAL A 89 7.74 9.60 -0.87
C VAL A 89 8.30 9.17 0.48
N MET A 90 7.87 8.01 0.92
CA MET A 90 8.22 7.35 2.17
C MET A 90 9.29 6.28 1.95
N GLY A 91 9.92 5.84 3.03
CA GLY A 91 10.88 4.74 3.02
C GLY A 91 11.98 4.91 4.06
N GLY A 92 12.71 3.84 4.33
CA GLY A 92 13.84 3.84 5.25
C GLY A 92 15.15 4.29 4.59
N PRO A 93 16.25 4.36 5.36
CA PRO A 93 17.57 4.69 4.82
C PRO A 93 18.05 3.72 3.72
N MET A 94 17.65 2.45 3.79
CA MET A 94 18.01 1.45 2.76
C MET A 94 17.30 1.66 1.43
N ASP A 95 16.24 2.49 1.39
CA ASP A 95 15.45 2.74 0.19
C ASP A 95 15.93 3.96 -0.59
N MET A 96 16.88 4.75 -0.04
CA MET A 96 17.34 6.01 -0.65
C MET A 96 17.83 5.83 -2.09
N GLU A 97 18.63 4.79 -2.37
CA GLU A 97 19.11 4.54 -3.72
C GLU A 97 17.97 4.17 -4.69
N MET A 98 16.96 3.42 -4.22
CA MET A 98 15.80 3.05 -5.04
C MET A 98 14.94 4.29 -5.35
N VAL A 99 14.76 5.16 -4.36
CA VAL A 99 14.02 6.41 -4.52
C VAL A 99 14.74 7.35 -5.50
N GLU A 100 16.06 7.47 -5.42
CA GLU A 100 16.82 8.28 -6.39
C GLU A 100 16.75 7.70 -7.81
N LYS A 101 16.79 6.36 -7.97
CA LYS A 101 16.59 5.71 -9.27
C LYS A 101 15.21 6.00 -9.85
N CYS A 102 14.16 5.93 -9.03
CA CYS A 102 12.81 6.31 -9.43
C CYS A 102 12.72 7.79 -9.80
N ARG A 103 13.22 8.68 -8.95
CA ARG A 103 13.23 10.14 -9.16
C ARG A 103 13.98 10.53 -10.43
N ALA A 104 15.06 9.83 -10.78
CA ALA A 104 15.79 10.06 -12.02
C ALA A 104 14.96 9.73 -13.29
N ARG A 105 13.87 8.97 -13.17
CA ARG A 105 12.93 8.64 -14.25
C ARG A 105 11.71 9.56 -14.31
N MET A 106 11.51 10.41 -13.29
CA MET A 106 10.39 11.34 -13.23
C MET A 106 10.62 12.55 -14.14
N GLU A 107 9.57 12.92 -14.87
CA GLU A 107 9.49 14.17 -15.63
C GLU A 107 9.28 15.36 -14.68
N GLU A 108 8.50 15.17 -13.60
CA GLU A 108 8.13 16.19 -12.61
C GLU A 108 9.04 16.18 -11.37
N ARG A 109 10.30 15.73 -11.51
CA ARG A 109 11.24 15.51 -10.39
C ARG A 109 11.64 16.75 -9.58
N GLU A 110 11.37 17.94 -10.12
CA GLU A 110 11.58 19.25 -9.48
C GLU A 110 10.25 19.95 -9.12
N HIS A 111 9.12 19.24 -9.22
CA HIS A 111 7.81 19.79 -8.92
C HIS A 111 7.72 20.17 -7.43
N PRO A 112 7.19 21.37 -7.08
CA PRO A 112 7.16 21.84 -5.70
C PRO A 112 6.32 20.96 -4.75
N HIS A 113 5.37 20.19 -5.31
CA HIS A 113 4.52 19.27 -4.55
C HIS A 113 5.13 17.86 -4.39
N LEU A 114 6.40 17.65 -4.77
CA LEU A 114 7.13 16.41 -4.54
C LEU A 114 7.95 16.49 -3.25
N HIS A 115 7.61 15.67 -2.26
CA HIS A 115 8.23 15.69 -0.93
C HIS A 115 8.91 14.34 -0.66
N ILE A 116 10.24 14.34 -0.51
CA ILE A 116 11.03 13.13 -0.24
C ILE A 116 11.35 13.02 1.25
N PHE A 117 10.67 12.13 1.96
CA PHE A 117 10.91 11.84 3.38
C PHE A 117 11.76 10.59 3.61
N THR A 118 12.08 9.84 2.56
CA THR A 118 12.87 8.60 2.61
C THR A 118 14.17 8.79 3.41
N GLY A 119 14.36 7.94 4.43
CA GLY A 119 15.54 7.98 5.31
C GLY A 119 15.59 9.15 6.30
N LYS A 120 14.58 10.03 6.32
CA LYS A 120 14.55 11.25 7.16
C LYS A 120 13.61 11.17 8.35
N VAL A 121 12.75 10.16 8.41
CA VAL A 121 11.71 10.03 9.43
C VAL A 121 11.78 8.69 10.16
N SER A 122 11.42 8.70 11.44
CA SER A 122 11.27 7.47 12.23
C SER A 122 9.96 6.75 11.89
N LEU A 123 9.81 5.50 12.34
CA LEU A 123 8.59 4.72 12.12
C LEU A 123 7.33 5.40 12.71
N GLY A 124 7.44 6.01 13.89
CA GLY A 124 6.33 6.74 14.51
C GLY A 124 5.97 8.02 13.74
N VAL A 125 6.98 8.72 13.20
CA VAL A 125 6.75 9.92 12.37
C VAL A 125 6.13 9.53 11.03
N LEU A 126 6.59 8.43 10.40
CA LEU A 126 5.96 7.84 9.22
C LEU A 126 4.47 7.58 9.46
N ALA A 127 4.11 6.93 10.57
CA ALA A 127 2.72 6.68 10.93
C ALA A 127 1.91 7.98 11.04
N GLY A 128 2.45 9.00 11.69
CA GLY A 128 1.79 10.30 11.81
C GLY A 128 1.63 11.06 10.48
N LEU A 129 2.58 10.92 9.56
CA LEU A 129 2.44 11.50 8.21
C LEU A 129 1.41 10.72 7.38
N LEU A 130 1.47 9.39 7.43
CA LEU A 130 0.52 8.52 6.73
C LEU A 130 -0.91 8.77 7.18
N SER A 131 -1.17 8.98 8.48
CA SER A 131 -2.53 9.22 8.99
C SER A 131 -3.21 10.47 8.42
N ARG A 132 -2.47 11.37 7.74
CA ARG A 132 -3.03 12.57 7.08
C ARG A 132 -3.10 12.44 5.56
N CYS A 133 -2.57 11.35 4.99
CA CYS A 133 -2.63 11.08 3.56
C CYS A 133 -4.02 10.55 3.16
N ILE A 134 -4.39 10.76 1.89
CA ILE A 134 -5.69 10.31 1.34
C ILE A 134 -5.60 8.95 0.63
N LEU A 135 -4.38 8.54 0.26
CA LEU A 135 -4.08 7.29 -0.40
C LEU A 135 -2.60 6.92 -0.15
N PHE A 136 -2.32 5.63 -0.05
CA PHE A 136 -0.97 5.11 -0.01
C PHE A 136 -0.72 4.07 -1.11
N ILE A 137 0.22 4.37 -2.01
CA ILE A 137 0.62 3.51 -3.13
C ILE A 137 1.92 2.80 -2.75
N THR A 138 1.91 1.48 -2.66
CA THR A 138 3.06 0.73 -2.11
C THR A 138 3.11 -0.71 -2.62
N THR A 139 4.14 -1.44 -2.18
CA THR A 139 4.28 -2.88 -2.35
C THR A 139 4.12 -3.60 -1.00
N ASP A 140 3.95 -4.93 -1.03
CA ASP A 140 3.93 -5.79 0.16
C ASP A 140 5.25 -5.68 0.98
N SER A 141 5.24 -4.75 1.95
CA SER A 141 6.38 -4.35 2.77
C SER A 141 5.88 -3.79 4.10
N GLY A 142 6.78 -3.66 5.09
CA GLY A 142 6.43 -3.14 6.42
C GLY A 142 5.61 -1.84 6.41
N PRO A 143 5.99 -0.80 5.64
CA PRO A 143 5.23 0.44 5.55
C PRO A 143 3.76 0.25 5.17
N MET A 144 3.43 -0.71 4.30
CA MET A 144 2.04 -1.00 3.91
C MET A 144 1.17 -1.29 5.14
N HIS A 145 1.66 -2.12 6.06
CA HIS A 145 0.94 -2.44 7.29
C HIS A 145 0.82 -1.24 8.24
N VAL A 146 1.81 -0.34 8.24
CA VAL A 146 1.72 0.94 8.99
C VAL A 146 0.60 1.81 8.42
N GLY A 147 0.49 1.91 7.08
CA GLY A 147 -0.60 2.62 6.41
C GLY A 147 -1.97 2.09 6.79
N VAL A 148 -2.14 0.77 6.77
CA VAL A 148 -3.38 0.09 7.21
C VAL A 148 -3.68 0.40 8.68
N ALA A 149 -2.67 0.34 9.55
CA ALA A 149 -2.81 0.65 10.98
C ALA A 149 -3.19 2.12 11.23
N MET A 150 -2.88 3.00 10.29
CA MET A 150 -3.26 4.42 10.28
C MET A 150 -4.53 4.70 9.47
N HIS A 151 -5.23 3.64 9.05
CA HIS A 151 -6.48 3.68 8.28
C HIS A 151 -6.37 4.34 6.89
N VAL A 152 -5.16 4.47 6.34
CA VAL A 152 -4.96 5.02 4.99
C VAL A 152 -5.45 4.00 3.98
N PRO A 153 -6.29 4.39 3.01
CA PRO A 153 -6.59 3.51 1.88
C PRO A 153 -5.30 3.13 1.14
N VAL A 154 -5.09 1.84 0.88
CA VAL A 154 -3.86 1.34 0.26
C VAL A 154 -4.14 0.72 -1.10
N ILE A 155 -3.32 1.06 -2.10
CA ILE A 155 -3.16 0.23 -3.30
C ILE A 155 -1.80 -0.48 -3.21
N CYS A 156 -1.83 -1.81 -3.19
CA CYS A 156 -0.66 -2.63 -2.89
C CYS A 156 -0.36 -3.60 -4.04
N MET A 157 0.83 -3.49 -4.63
CA MET A 157 1.28 -4.42 -5.67
C MET A 157 1.92 -5.67 -5.07
N PHE A 158 1.42 -6.85 -5.47
CA PHE A 158 1.89 -8.15 -5.02
C PHE A 158 2.63 -8.91 -6.13
N GLY A 159 3.92 -9.14 -5.90
CA GLY A 159 4.79 -9.95 -6.75
C GLY A 159 4.95 -11.38 -6.23
N SER A 160 5.96 -11.64 -5.39
CA SER A 160 6.32 -13.00 -4.94
C SER A 160 5.45 -13.61 -3.85
N SER A 161 4.70 -12.79 -3.11
CA SER A 161 3.91 -13.20 -1.96
C SER A 161 2.55 -13.79 -2.35
N PRO A 162 2.03 -14.76 -1.58
CA PRO A 162 0.66 -15.23 -1.72
C PRO A 162 -0.34 -14.20 -1.17
N ILE A 163 -1.52 -14.15 -1.79
CA ILE A 163 -2.75 -13.65 -1.15
C ILE A 163 -3.57 -14.91 -0.84
N PRO A 164 -4.02 -15.16 0.41
CA PRO A 164 -4.27 -14.21 1.53
C PRO A 164 -3.13 -13.94 2.53
N GLY A 165 -1.85 -14.22 2.28
CA GLY A 165 -0.84 -14.23 3.37
C GLY A 165 -0.68 -12.93 4.16
N PHE A 166 -0.46 -11.81 3.45
CA PHE A 166 -0.04 -10.51 4.02
C PHE A 166 -0.76 -9.33 3.37
N TYR A 167 -2.01 -9.49 2.93
CA TYR A 167 -2.72 -8.40 2.28
C TYR A 167 -2.96 -7.22 3.26
N PRO A 168 -3.20 -5.99 2.77
CA PRO A 168 -3.55 -4.86 3.61
C PRO A 168 -4.85 -5.12 4.40
N TYR A 169 -4.78 -5.56 5.65
CA TYR A 169 -5.92 -6.10 6.41
C TYR A 169 -7.00 -5.06 6.78
N ASP A 170 -7.77 -4.63 5.78
CA ASP A 170 -8.91 -3.71 5.79
C ASP A 170 -9.81 -3.97 4.56
N ALA A 171 -10.97 -3.29 4.49
CA ALA A 171 -11.91 -3.40 3.35
C ALA A 171 -11.80 -2.28 2.30
N ARG A 172 -11.00 -1.24 2.54
CA ARG A 172 -10.90 -0.06 1.66
C ARG A 172 -9.78 -0.18 0.63
N SER A 173 -8.79 -0.98 0.95
CA SER A 173 -7.59 -1.20 0.15
C SER A 173 -7.85 -2.14 -1.02
N ILE A 174 -6.95 -2.06 -2.01
CA ILE A 174 -6.91 -2.93 -3.17
C ILE A 174 -5.53 -3.58 -3.26
N SER A 175 -5.48 -4.91 -3.28
CA SER A 175 -4.29 -5.66 -3.63
C SER A 175 -4.30 -5.99 -5.12
N VAL A 176 -3.27 -5.57 -5.86
CA VAL A 176 -3.13 -5.86 -7.29
C VAL A 176 -2.13 -7.01 -7.45
N ARG A 177 -2.49 -8.04 -8.22
CA ARG A 177 -1.59 -9.13 -8.56
C ARG A 177 -1.70 -9.51 -10.03
N ALA A 178 -0.59 -9.92 -10.63
CA ALA A 178 -0.56 -10.54 -11.95
C ALA A 178 0.01 -11.96 -11.83
N PRO A 179 -0.85 -12.99 -11.68
CA PRO A 179 -0.37 -14.36 -11.55
C PRO A 179 0.51 -14.77 -12.74
N VAL A 180 1.60 -15.47 -12.42
CA VAL A 180 2.55 -16.08 -13.36
C VAL A 180 2.79 -17.52 -12.90
N SER A 181 3.35 -18.38 -13.75
CA SER A 181 3.52 -19.81 -13.48
C SER A 181 4.30 -20.12 -12.19
N CYS A 182 5.25 -19.25 -11.80
CA CYS A 182 6.04 -19.41 -10.58
C CYS A 182 5.39 -18.79 -9.33
N HIS A 183 4.19 -18.20 -9.43
CA HIS A 183 3.52 -17.54 -8.31
C HIS A 183 2.81 -18.54 -7.39
N PRO A 184 2.89 -18.39 -6.05
CA PRO A 184 3.77 -17.49 -5.30
C PRO A 184 5.15 -18.14 -5.10
N CYS A 185 6.23 -17.47 -5.51
CA CYS A 185 7.58 -18.03 -5.41
C CYS A 185 8.22 -17.86 -4.02
N ARG A 186 7.83 -16.82 -3.27
CA ARG A 186 8.31 -16.53 -1.89
C ARG A 186 9.83 -16.50 -1.70
N ILE A 187 10.57 -16.03 -2.71
CA ILE A 187 12.03 -15.90 -2.69
C ILE A 187 12.45 -14.43 -2.80
N HIS A 188 13.65 -14.08 -2.31
CA HIS A 188 14.10 -12.69 -2.24
C HIS A 188 14.56 -12.13 -3.59
N GLU A 189 15.18 -12.96 -4.42
CA GLU A 189 15.74 -12.64 -5.76
C GLU A 189 15.05 -13.49 -6.83
N CYS A 190 14.79 -12.92 -8.01
CA CYS A 190 14.15 -13.65 -9.10
C CYS A 190 15.21 -14.45 -9.90
N PRO A 191 15.12 -15.79 -9.96
CA PRO A 191 16.12 -16.62 -10.65
C PRO A 191 15.89 -16.66 -12.17
N LEU A 192 14.74 -16.17 -12.64
CA LEU A 192 14.41 -16.15 -14.07
C LEU A 192 15.17 -15.02 -14.76
N GLY A 193 15.60 -15.26 -16.00
CA GLY A 193 16.26 -14.29 -16.86
C GLY A 193 15.35 -13.76 -17.97
N GLY A 194 15.90 -12.88 -18.81
CA GLY A 194 15.23 -12.39 -20.01
C GLY A 194 13.89 -11.71 -19.73
N GLU A 195 12.88 -12.01 -20.57
CA GLU A 195 11.54 -11.42 -20.46
C GLU A 195 10.79 -11.88 -19.21
N GLU A 196 10.97 -13.13 -18.78
CA GLU A 196 10.29 -13.73 -17.63
C GLU A 196 10.76 -13.15 -16.28
N HIS A 197 11.96 -12.56 -16.25
CA HIS A 197 12.48 -11.90 -15.06
C HIS A 197 11.50 -10.85 -14.55
N MET A 198 11.05 -11.00 -13.29
CA MET A 198 10.12 -10.09 -12.63
C MET A 198 8.80 -9.86 -13.39
N MET A 199 8.37 -10.82 -14.22
CA MET A 199 7.15 -10.71 -15.03
C MET A 199 5.90 -10.43 -14.17
N CYS A 200 5.82 -10.98 -12.96
CA CYS A 200 4.72 -10.71 -12.02
C CYS A 200 4.58 -9.22 -11.68
N MET A 201 5.69 -8.48 -11.59
CA MET A 201 5.69 -7.03 -11.34
C MET A 201 5.54 -6.21 -12.61
N LYS A 202 6.19 -6.63 -13.70
CA LYS A 202 6.10 -5.95 -15.01
C LYS A 202 4.68 -5.95 -15.60
N ARG A 203 3.88 -6.98 -15.32
CA ARG A 203 2.50 -7.11 -15.81
C ARG A 203 1.50 -6.17 -15.15
N MET A 204 1.89 -5.43 -14.11
CA MET A 204 1.05 -4.41 -13.48
C MET A 204 1.54 -3.03 -13.95
N PRO A 205 1.04 -2.49 -15.09
CA PRO A 205 1.50 -1.21 -15.62
C PRO A 205 0.96 -0.01 -14.83
N PRO A 206 1.54 1.20 -14.96
CA PRO A 206 1.07 2.40 -14.28
C PRO A 206 -0.42 2.71 -14.48
N ASP A 207 -0.93 2.58 -15.69
CA ASP A 207 -2.33 2.90 -16.01
C ASP A 207 -3.33 2.06 -15.20
N LEU A 208 -2.98 0.79 -14.96
CA LEU A 208 -3.76 -0.11 -14.10
C LEU A 208 -3.80 0.41 -12.66
N ILE A 209 -2.64 0.81 -12.13
CA ILE A 209 -2.53 1.31 -10.76
C ILE A 209 -3.27 2.65 -10.63
N LEU A 210 -3.12 3.56 -11.59
CA LEU A 210 -3.85 4.82 -11.66
C LEU A 210 -5.37 4.61 -11.69
N GLN A 211 -5.87 3.67 -12.50
CA GLN A 211 -7.30 3.36 -12.58
C GLN A 211 -7.90 3.01 -11.22
N TYR A 212 -7.25 2.10 -10.48
CA TYR A 212 -7.75 1.63 -9.19
C TYR A 212 -7.43 2.57 -8.04
N ALA A 213 -6.32 3.32 -8.10
CA ALA A 213 -6.05 4.42 -7.19
C ALA A 213 -7.12 5.51 -7.33
N ASP A 214 -7.48 5.91 -8.54
CA ASP A 214 -8.57 6.87 -8.80
C ASP A 214 -9.92 6.33 -8.33
N GLN A 215 -10.14 5.01 -8.40
CA GLN A 215 -11.34 4.39 -7.83
C GLN A 215 -11.40 4.57 -6.31
N ILE A 216 -10.31 4.25 -5.60
CA ILE A 216 -10.23 4.44 -4.13
C ILE A 216 -10.44 5.92 -3.77
N LEU A 217 -9.77 6.85 -4.46
CA LEU A 217 -9.90 8.28 -4.22
C LEU A 217 -11.35 8.76 -4.35
N ARG A 218 -12.08 8.31 -5.37
CA ARG A 218 -13.51 8.63 -5.54
C ARG A 218 -14.40 8.03 -4.45
N GLU A 219 -14.14 6.79 -4.05
CA GLU A 219 -14.94 6.08 -3.04
C GLU A 219 -14.78 6.69 -1.65
N GLU A 220 -13.57 7.14 -1.32
CA GLU A 220 -13.23 7.74 -0.03
C GLU A 220 -13.39 9.27 -0.02
N GLY A 221 -13.80 9.87 -1.14
CA GLY A 221 -14.00 11.30 -1.28
C GLY A 221 -12.74 12.14 -1.06
N GLU A 222 -11.56 11.56 -1.33
CA GLU A 222 -10.25 12.17 -1.06
C GLU A 222 -10.11 12.68 0.39
N CYS A 223 -10.74 11.96 1.33
CA CYS A 223 -10.73 12.27 2.75
C CYS A 223 -9.40 11.81 3.39
N PRO A 224 -8.74 12.64 4.21
CA PRO A 224 -7.57 12.21 4.98
C PRO A 224 -7.88 11.01 5.87
N ALA A 225 -6.94 10.08 6.00
CA ALA A 225 -7.15 8.85 6.75
C ALA A 225 -7.58 9.06 8.22
N CYS A 226 -7.11 10.13 8.87
CA CYS A 226 -7.49 10.49 10.23
C CYS A 226 -8.94 10.93 10.40
N GLU A 227 -9.63 11.24 9.30
CA GLU A 227 -11.04 11.62 9.27
C GLU A 227 -11.93 10.45 8.81
N LEU A 228 -11.34 9.36 8.30
CA LEU A 228 -12.08 8.17 7.92
C LEU A 228 -12.51 7.36 9.16
N PRO A 229 -13.69 6.73 9.14
CA PRO A 229 -14.10 5.84 10.21
C PRO A 229 -13.21 4.61 10.28
N ALA A 230 -13.05 4.08 11.49
CA ALA A 230 -12.32 2.84 11.71
C ALA A 230 -12.94 1.69 10.87
N PRO A 231 -12.12 0.83 10.24
CA PRO A 231 -12.62 -0.29 9.46
C PRO A 231 -13.32 -1.32 10.36
N THR A 232 -14.49 -1.79 9.93
CA THR A 232 -15.26 -2.85 10.59
C THR A 232 -15.20 -4.19 9.86
N ASP A 233 -14.65 -4.18 8.64
CA ASP A 233 -14.33 -5.36 7.85
C ASP A 233 -12.87 -5.26 7.38
N PHE A 234 -12.26 -6.43 7.23
CA PHE A 234 -10.87 -6.61 6.90
C PHE A 234 -10.69 -7.44 5.63
N GLU A 235 -11.72 -7.49 4.78
CA GLU A 235 -11.67 -8.17 3.48
C GLU A 235 -11.16 -7.24 2.38
N THR A 236 -9.87 -7.34 2.06
CA THR A 236 -9.29 -6.50 1.00
C THR A 236 -9.74 -6.94 -0.36
N ARG A 237 -10.08 -5.97 -1.20
CA ARG A 237 -10.38 -6.23 -2.61
C ARG A 237 -9.13 -6.68 -3.34
N VAL A 238 -9.28 -7.60 -4.29
CA VAL A 238 -8.18 -8.09 -5.12
C VAL A 238 -8.45 -7.75 -6.56
N VAL A 239 -7.52 -7.05 -7.19
CA VAL A 239 -7.46 -6.92 -8.64
C VAL A 239 -6.50 -7.97 -9.15
N GLU A 240 -6.98 -8.83 -10.04
CA GLU A 240 -6.15 -9.88 -10.62
C GLU A 240 -6.28 -9.94 -12.13
N MET A 241 -5.20 -10.40 -12.76
CA MET A 241 -5.17 -10.65 -14.18
C MET A 241 -5.79 -12.02 -14.48
N ALA A 242 -6.82 -12.04 -15.33
CA ALA A 242 -7.44 -13.24 -15.88
C ALA A 242 -7.63 -13.05 -17.40
N ASP A 243 -7.22 -14.04 -18.20
CA ASP A 243 -7.34 -14.01 -19.67
C ASP A 243 -6.79 -12.73 -20.33
N GLY A 244 -5.69 -12.20 -19.77
CA GLY A 244 -5.01 -11.00 -20.27
C GLY A 244 -5.64 -9.67 -19.85
N ASN A 245 -6.73 -9.68 -19.08
CA ASN A 245 -7.39 -8.49 -18.57
C ASN A 245 -7.35 -8.43 -17.05
N PHE A 246 -7.28 -7.23 -16.48
CA PHE A 246 -7.40 -7.04 -15.04
C PHE A 246 -8.83 -6.71 -14.66
N ALA A 247 -9.31 -7.38 -13.61
CA ALA A 247 -10.60 -7.08 -13.02
C ALA A 247 -10.55 -7.24 -11.50
N LEU A 248 -11.50 -6.62 -10.82
CA LEU A 248 -11.75 -6.90 -9.42
C LEU A 248 -12.34 -8.31 -9.30
N ALA A 249 -11.68 -9.16 -8.53
CA ALA A 249 -12.17 -10.48 -8.21
C ALA A 249 -13.50 -10.38 -7.43
N PRO A 250 -14.45 -11.32 -7.66
CA PRO A 250 -15.73 -11.32 -6.95
C PRO A 250 -15.56 -11.60 -5.44
N CYS A 251 -14.45 -12.25 -5.07
CA CYS A 251 -14.04 -12.45 -3.69
C CYS A 251 -12.79 -11.62 -3.39
N GLY A 252 -12.73 -11.10 -2.17
CA GLY A 252 -11.55 -10.45 -1.65
C GLY A 252 -10.46 -11.44 -1.27
N ALA A 253 -9.45 -10.92 -0.60
CA ALA A 253 -8.22 -11.63 -0.33
C ALA A 253 -8.44 -12.92 0.47
N ALA A 254 -9.31 -12.93 1.49
CA ALA A 254 -9.63 -14.11 2.29
C ALA A 254 -10.76 -14.97 1.69
N GLY A 255 -11.20 -14.67 0.46
CA GLY A 255 -12.18 -15.47 -0.27
C GLY A 255 -13.63 -15.13 0.07
N ARG A 256 -13.89 -14.07 0.85
CA ARG A 256 -15.26 -13.58 1.11
C ARG A 256 -15.71 -12.67 -0.02
N VAL A 257 -17.00 -12.71 -0.36
CA VAL A 257 -17.57 -11.88 -1.43
C VAL A 257 -17.40 -10.40 -1.07
N VAL A 258 -16.81 -9.63 -1.98
CA VAL A 258 -16.63 -8.19 -1.83
C VAL A 258 -17.36 -7.45 -2.94
N ARG A 259 -17.79 -6.21 -2.66
CA ARG A 259 -18.32 -5.34 -3.70
C ARG A 259 -17.19 -4.83 -4.57
N SER A 260 -17.47 -4.61 -5.85
CA SER A 260 -16.54 -3.93 -6.75
C SER A 260 -16.22 -2.51 -6.27
N SER A 261 -17.20 -1.82 -5.70
CA SER A 261 -17.03 -0.51 -5.08
C SER A 261 -17.50 -0.44 -3.63
N LEU A 262 -16.87 0.43 -2.84
CA LEU A 262 -17.35 0.72 -1.50
C LEU A 262 -18.76 1.37 -1.54
N PRO A 263 -19.63 1.08 -0.56
CA PRO A 263 -20.88 1.81 -0.43
C PRO A 263 -20.58 3.28 -0.11
N GLN A 264 -21.31 4.21 -0.73
CA GLN A 264 -21.28 5.61 -0.29
C GLN A 264 -21.64 5.63 1.21
N SER A 265 -20.77 6.24 2.02
CA SER A 265 -21.04 6.44 3.45
C SER A 265 -22.37 7.19 3.59
N ARG A 266 -23.31 6.61 4.34
CA ARG A 266 -24.61 7.24 4.63
C ARG A 266 -24.47 8.42 5.57
#